data_AF-A0A1G9RHS9-F1
#
_entry.id   AF-A0A1G9RHS9-F1
#
_cell.length_a   1.000
_cell.length_b   1.000
_cell.length_c   1.000
_cell.angle_alpha   90.00
_cell.angle_beta   90.00
_cell.angle_gamma   90.00
#
_symmetry.space_group_name_H-M   'P 1'
#
loop_
_entity.id
_entity.type
_entity.pdbx_description
1 polymer ?
#
loop_
_entity_poly.entity_id
_entity_poly.type
_entity_poly.pdbx_seq_one_letter_code
_entity_poly.pdbx_strand_id
1 'polypeptide(L)'
;MKLRSTVFALGAFAALNGEALAQDSVAYVDDRSDGAALVRSLYNAVNRKEYARAYGYLGESKPVGGFKAFTRGYERTVSVEIKVGKVKTEAGAGSIYSAVPVAVKSIEKRGRVRFFAGCYVARIINPSLQVPPFTPYQIEAARLHEVKGPLEQALPTVCNAP
;
A
#
# COMPACT_ATOMS: atom_id res chain seq x y z
N MET A 1 30.92 63.82 -19.52
CA MET A 1 30.33 63.61 -18.18
C MET A 1 28.95 62.97 -18.38
N LYS A 2 28.74 61.79 -17.79
CA LYS A 2 27.51 61.00 -17.54
C LYS A 2 26.15 61.59 -18.02
N LEU A 3 25.19 60.88 -18.61
CA LEU A 3 24.61 59.59 -18.21
C LEU A 3 23.73 59.05 -19.37
N ARG A 4 23.86 57.76 -19.75
CA ARG A 4 22.93 57.08 -20.67
C ARG A 4 21.80 56.47 -19.85
N SER A 5 20.56 56.91 -20.07
CA SER A 5 19.38 56.32 -19.44
C SER A 5 18.88 55.13 -20.26
N THR A 6 19.24 53.93 -19.82
CA THR A 6 18.72 52.67 -20.34
C THR A 6 17.35 52.40 -19.70
N VAL A 7 16.28 52.44 -20.49
CA VAL A 7 14.95 52.01 -20.06
C VAL A 7 14.93 50.48 -20.08
N PHE A 8 14.95 49.85 -18.90
CA PHE A 8 14.70 48.42 -18.76
C PHE A 8 13.19 48.19 -18.82
N ALA A 9 12.72 47.59 -19.92
CA ALA A 9 11.37 47.03 -20.00
C ALA A 9 11.26 45.86 -19.01
N LEU A 10 10.38 46.00 -18.02
CA LEU A 10 10.03 44.94 -17.07
C LEU A 10 9.23 43.87 -17.82
N GLY A 11 9.92 42.87 -18.37
CA GLY A 11 9.29 41.67 -18.90
C GLY A 11 8.73 40.83 -17.77
N ALA A 12 7.40 40.77 -17.65
CA ALA A 12 6.72 39.87 -16.72
C ALA A 12 6.96 38.41 -17.13
N PHE A 13 7.97 37.76 -16.53
CA PHE A 13 8.13 36.31 -16.57
C PHE A 13 7.17 35.68 -15.56
N ALA A 14 5.92 35.44 -15.97
CA ALA A 14 5.02 34.54 -15.26
C ALA A 14 5.38 33.08 -15.63
N ALA A 15 6.39 32.52 -14.98
CA ALA A 15 6.76 31.13 -15.13
C ALA A 15 5.86 30.22 -14.27
N LEU A 16 4.90 29.57 -14.93
CA LEU A 16 4.49 28.16 -14.78
C LEU A 16 4.67 27.53 -13.38
N ASN A 17 3.68 27.68 -12.49
CA ASN A 17 3.48 26.76 -11.36
C ASN A 17 2.43 25.69 -11.75
N GLY A 18 2.75 24.85 -12.75
CA GLY A 18 1.81 23.86 -13.30
C GLY A 18 2.07 22.41 -12.88
N GLU A 19 3.14 22.12 -12.15
CA GLU A 19 3.66 20.75 -12.01
C GLU A 19 3.57 20.16 -10.59
N ALA A 20 2.74 20.72 -9.71
CA ALA A 20 2.63 20.24 -8.31
C ALA A 20 1.36 19.42 -8.00
N LEU A 21 0.44 19.20 -8.95
CA LEU A 21 -0.88 18.60 -8.65
C LEU A 21 -1.07 17.13 -9.10
N ALA A 22 -0.08 16.51 -9.75
CA ALA A 22 -0.28 15.17 -10.33
C ALA A 22 -0.05 14.01 -9.34
N GLN A 23 0.62 14.25 -8.20
CA GLN A 23 0.93 13.20 -7.22
C GLN A 23 -0.13 13.04 -6.12
N ASP A 24 -1.16 13.89 -6.14
CA ASP A 24 -2.15 14.02 -5.05
C ASP A 24 -3.53 13.42 -5.38
N SER A 25 -3.63 12.61 -6.44
CA SER A 25 -4.93 12.05 -6.86
C SER A 25 -5.47 10.94 -5.94
N VAL A 26 -4.64 10.37 -5.06
CA VAL A 26 -5.05 9.33 -4.10
C VAL A 26 -4.75 9.82 -2.69
N ALA A 27 -5.79 10.07 -1.89
CA ALA A 27 -5.64 10.52 -0.51
C ALA A 27 -4.74 9.59 0.33
N TYR A 28 -3.93 10.17 1.22
CA TYR A 28 -3.11 9.40 2.16
C TYR A 28 -4.01 8.68 3.18
N VAL A 29 -3.83 7.36 3.32
CA VAL A 29 -4.52 6.54 4.33
C VAL A 29 -3.50 5.64 5.01
N ASP A 30 -3.34 5.80 6.33
CA ASP A 30 -2.59 4.90 7.22
C ASP A 30 -3.47 4.50 8.41
N ASP A 31 -4.32 3.51 8.16
CA ASP A 31 -5.18 2.90 9.16
C ASP A 31 -4.67 1.49 9.49
N ARG A 32 -4.32 1.30 10.76
CA ARG A 32 -3.81 0.03 11.33
C ARG A 32 -4.71 -0.46 12.47
N SER A 33 -5.97 -0.03 12.47
CA SER A 33 -6.97 -0.39 13.50
C SER A 33 -7.43 -1.85 13.39
N ASP A 34 -7.46 -2.41 12.17
CA ASP A 34 -7.79 -3.81 11.92
C ASP A 34 -7.04 -4.37 10.69
N GLY A 35 -7.16 -5.69 10.47
CA GLY A 35 -6.47 -6.37 9.38
C GLY A 35 -6.91 -5.94 7.97
N ALA A 36 -8.19 -5.67 7.75
CA ALA A 36 -8.67 -5.21 6.43
C ALA A 36 -8.26 -3.76 6.16
N ALA A 37 -8.35 -2.89 7.17
CA ALA A 37 -7.86 -1.53 7.11
C ALA A 37 -6.35 -1.50 6.81
N LEU A 38 -5.56 -2.33 7.48
CA LEU A 38 -4.13 -2.44 7.22
C LEU A 38 -3.81 -2.87 5.78
N VAL A 39 -4.53 -3.86 5.23
CA VAL A 39 -4.35 -4.27 3.82
C VAL A 39 -4.74 -3.15 2.85
N ARG A 40 -5.80 -2.38 3.14
CA ARG A 40 -6.14 -1.19 2.34
C ARG A 40 -5.06 -0.12 2.41
N SER A 41 -4.52 0.15 3.60
CA SER A 41 -3.41 1.08 3.82
C SER A 41 -2.15 0.64 3.07
N LEU A 42 -1.84 -0.66 3.04
CA LEU A 42 -0.75 -1.23 2.24
C LEU A 42 -0.89 -0.86 0.75
N TYR A 43 -2.05 -1.15 0.15
CA TYR A 43 -2.23 -0.89 -1.28
C TYR A 43 -2.40 0.60 -1.60
N ASN A 44 -2.89 1.40 -0.65
CA ASN A 44 -2.83 2.87 -0.73
C ASN A 44 -1.37 3.35 -0.82
N ALA A 45 -0.48 2.86 0.05
CA ALA A 45 0.94 3.18 0.02
C ALA A 45 1.61 2.74 -1.30
N VAL A 46 1.29 1.55 -1.80
CA VAL A 46 1.78 1.05 -3.10
C VAL A 46 1.32 1.95 -4.25
N ASN A 47 0.06 2.38 -4.26
CA ASN A 47 -0.47 3.28 -5.29
C ASN A 47 0.19 4.66 -5.27
N ARG A 48 0.50 5.16 -4.07
CA ARG A 48 1.25 6.41 -3.85
C ARG A 48 2.77 6.28 -4.07
N LYS A 49 3.26 5.08 -4.41
CA LYS A 49 4.70 4.74 -4.56
C LYS A 49 5.52 4.93 -3.28
N GLU A 50 4.86 4.94 -2.13
CA GLU A 50 5.44 5.08 -0.80
C GLU A 50 5.91 3.72 -0.28
N TYR A 51 6.84 3.09 -1.00
CA TYR A 51 7.23 1.70 -0.73
C TYR A 51 7.83 1.50 0.66
N ALA A 52 8.51 2.51 1.21
CA ALA A 52 9.03 2.45 2.58
C ALA A 52 7.89 2.30 3.60
N ARG A 53 6.80 3.06 3.43
CA ARG A 53 5.59 2.93 4.27
C ARG A 53 4.93 1.57 4.08
N ALA A 54 4.74 1.16 2.82
CA ALA A 54 4.16 -0.15 2.49
C ALA A 54 4.94 -1.31 3.12
N TYR A 55 6.28 -1.26 3.04
CA TYR A 55 7.16 -2.27 3.63
C TYR A 55 7.16 -2.22 5.17
N GLY A 56 6.99 -1.02 5.76
CA GLY A 56 6.89 -0.83 7.21
C GLY A 56 5.63 -1.43 7.84
N TYR A 57 4.64 -1.85 7.05
CA TYR A 57 3.47 -2.60 7.54
C TYR A 57 3.77 -4.08 7.80
N LEU A 58 4.89 -4.59 7.28
CA LEU A 58 5.24 -5.99 7.45
C LEU A 58 5.82 -6.22 8.85
N GLY A 59 5.40 -7.32 9.47
CA GLY A 59 5.98 -7.80 10.72
C GLY A 59 7.40 -8.36 10.51
N GLU A 60 7.98 -8.87 11.59
CA GLU A 60 9.37 -9.34 11.60
C GLU A 60 9.66 -10.47 10.60
N SER A 61 8.66 -11.33 10.35
CA SER A 61 8.75 -12.44 9.41
C SER A 61 9.07 -12.01 7.97
N LYS A 62 8.78 -10.75 7.60
CA LYS A 62 9.01 -10.17 6.27
C LYS A 62 8.61 -11.15 5.15
N PRO A 63 7.31 -11.45 4.98
CA PRO A 63 6.83 -12.56 4.14
C PRO A 63 7.09 -12.39 2.63
N VAL A 64 7.66 -11.26 2.21
CA VAL A 64 7.96 -10.88 0.82
C VAL A 64 9.45 -10.63 0.58
N GLY A 65 10.31 -11.04 1.53
CA GLY A 65 11.75 -10.85 1.48
C GLY A 65 12.19 -9.43 1.88
N GLY A 66 13.42 -9.07 1.49
CA GLY A 66 14.02 -7.76 1.81
C GLY A 66 13.39 -6.60 1.04
N PHE A 67 13.57 -5.37 1.54
CA PHE A 67 12.99 -4.15 0.95
C PHE A 67 13.23 -4.04 -0.56
N LYS A 68 14.46 -4.27 -1.03
CA LYS A 68 14.81 -4.22 -2.46
C LYS A 68 14.00 -5.23 -3.31
N ALA A 69 13.75 -6.43 -2.79
CA ALA A 69 12.95 -7.44 -3.48
C ALA A 69 11.47 -7.03 -3.53
N PHE A 70 10.96 -6.50 -2.42
CA PHE A 70 9.61 -5.94 -2.34
C PHE A 70 9.39 -4.81 -3.34
N THR A 71 10.28 -3.80 -3.40
CA THR A 71 10.14 -2.69 -4.35
C THR A 71 10.21 -3.17 -5.80
N ARG A 72 11.10 -4.14 -6.09
CA ARG A 72 11.23 -4.74 -7.43
C ARG A 72 9.93 -5.38 -7.92
N GLY A 73 9.18 -6.01 -7.02
CA GLY A 73 7.88 -6.61 -7.33
C GLY A 73 6.87 -5.63 -7.93
N TYR A 74 7.03 -4.32 -7.68
CA TYR A 74 6.13 -3.26 -8.16
C TYR A 74 6.74 -2.37 -9.25
N GLU A 75 7.95 -2.66 -9.78
CA GLU A 75 8.63 -1.81 -10.78
C GLU A 75 7.81 -1.57 -12.07
N ARG A 76 6.91 -2.50 -12.39
CA ARG A 76 6.01 -2.42 -13.54
C ARG A 76 4.61 -1.93 -13.18
N THR A 77 4.27 -1.84 -11.90
CA THR A 77 2.91 -1.53 -11.43
C THR A 77 2.63 -0.03 -11.51
N VAL A 78 1.62 0.32 -12.29
CA VAL A 78 1.07 1.67 -12.38
C VAL A 78 0.09 1.89 -11.23
N SER A 79 -0.89 1.02 -11.06
CA SER A 79 -1.87 1.08 -9.98
C SER A 79 -2.36 -0.31 -9.58
N VAL A 80 -2.96 -0.36 -8.41
CA VAL A 80 -3.55 -1.55 -7.82
C VAL A 80 -4.94 -1.23 -7.31
N GLU A 81 -5.89 -2.10 -7.63
CA GLU A 81 -7.24 -2.10 -7.09
C GLU A 81 -7.42 -3.40 -6.30
N ILE A 82 -8.05 -3.34 -5.13
CA ILE A 82 -8.27 -4.52 -4.29
C ILE A 82 -9.74 -4.70 -3.94
N LYS A 83 -10.11 -5.96 -3.76
CA LYS A 83 -11.35 -6.37 -3.10
C LYS A 83 -10.98 -7.19 -1.87
N VAL A 84 -11.51 -6.80 -0.72
CA VAL A 84 -11.32 -7.53 0.53
C VAL A 84 -12.56 -8.37 0.81
N GLY A 85 -12.35 -9.65 1.12
CA GLY A 85 -13.41 -10.59 1.47
C GLY A 85 -13.80 -10.52 2.95
N LYS A 86 -14.59 -11.49 3.40
CA LYS A 86 -14.98 -11.59 4.81
C LYS A 86 -13.75 -11.95 5.66
N VAL A 87 -13.36 -11.04 6.55
CA VAL A 87 -12.27 -11.25 7.51
C VAL A 87 -12.70 -12.24 8.57
N LYS A 88 -11.79 -13.15 8.95
CA LYS A 88 -11.92 -13.98 10.15
C LYS A 88 -10.85 -13.57 11.15
N THR A 89 -11.25 -13.35 12.39
CA THR A 89 -10.33 -12.96 13.46
C THR A 89 -10.37 -14.01 14.56
N GLU A 90 -9.19 -14.39 15.04
CA GLU A 90 -9.02 -15.35 16.12
C GLU A 90 -7.94 -14.91 17.10
N ALA A 91 -8.10 -15.30 18.37
CA ALA A 91 -7.10 -15.06 19.40
C ALA A 91 -6.15 -16.26 19.48
N GLY A 92 -4.85 -15.99 19.63
CA GLY A 92 -3.84 -17.04 19.78
C GLY A 92 -2.60 -16.52 20.51
N ALA A 93 -2.10 -17.29 21.49
CA ALA A 93 -0.86 -17.01 22.24
C ALA A 93 -0.61 -15.51 22.56
N GLY A 94 -1.56 -14.84 23.22
CA GLY A 94 -1.45 -13.43 23.61
C GLY A 94 -1.55 -12.42 22.46
N SER A 95 -1.89 -12.87 21.25
CA SER A 95 -2.06 -12.06 20.06
C SER A 95 -3.46 -12.26 19.46
N ILE A 96 -3.83 -11.36 18.57
CA ILE A 96 -5.03 -11.46 17.74
C ILE A 96 -4.56 -11.54 16.29
N TYR A 97 -5.07 -12.53 15.56
CA TYR A 97 -4.77 -12.76 14.16
C TYR A 97 -6.02 -12.52 13.33
N SER A 98 -5.88 -11.81 12.21
CA SER A 98 -6.94 -11.59 11.24
C SER A 98 -6.53 -12.15 9.89
N ALA A 99 -7.24 -13.18 9.45
CA ALA A 99 -7.16 -13.72 8.10
C ALA A 99 -8.00 -12.83 7.15
N VAL A 100 -7.32 -12.20 6.20
CA VAL A 100 -7.89 -11.20 5.27
C VAL A 100 -7.84 -11.76 3.84
N PRO A 101 -8.94 -12.32 3.33
CA PRO A 101 -9.02 -12.74 1.93
C PRO A 101 -8.97 -11.51 1.03
N VAL A 102 -8.20 -11.59 -0.05
CA VAL A 102 -8.02 -10.48 -0.97
C VAL A 102 -8.02 -10.97 -2.41
N ALA A 103 -8.60 -10.16 -3.29
CA ALA A 103 -8.35 -10.19 -4.72
C ALA A 103 -7.72 -8.85 -5.12
N VAL A 104 -6.78 -8.89 -6.06
CA VAL A 104 -5.92 -7.76 -6.43
C VAL A 104 -5.88 -7.67 -7.94
N LYS A 105 -6.17 -6.50 -8.49
CA LYS A 105 -5.95 -6.16 -9.90
C LYS A 105 -4.78 -5.21 -9.99
N SER A 106 -3.70 -5.66 -10.60
CA SER A 106 -2.51 -4.85 -10.90
C SER A 106 -2.59 -4.37 -12.34
N ILE A 107 -2.60 -3.06 -12.53
CA ILE A 107 -2.42 -2.43 -13.84
C ILE A 107 -0.93 -2.15 -13.99
N GLU A 108 -0.28 -2.80 -14.95
CA GLU A 108 1.12 -2.60 -15.26
C GLU A 108 1.33 -1.59 -16.40
N LYS A 109 2.58 -1.15 -16.57
CA LYS A 109 3.05 -0.38 -17.73
C LYS A 109 2.61 -1.07 -19.03
N ARG A 110 2.27 -0.26 -20.03
CA ARG A 110 1.70 -0.70 -21.32
C ARG A 110 0.30 -1.33 -21.20
N GLY A 111 -0.43 -1.05 -20.12
CA GLY A 111 -1.84 -1.44 -19.95
C GLY A 111 -2.06 -2.92 -19.65
N ARG A 112 -1.00 -3.71 -19.38
CA ARG A 112 -1.14 -5.12 -19.04
C ARG A 112 -1.84 -5.24 -17.68
N VAL A 113 -2.94 -5.98 -17.64
CA VAL A 113 -3.68 -6.26 -16.40
C VAL A 113 -3.32 -7.65 -15.89
N ARG A 114 -3.06 -7.77 -14.60
CA ARG A 114 -2.84 -9.04 -13.90
C ARG A 114 -3.72 -9.11 -12.66
N PHE A 115 -4.17 -10.31 -12.34
CA PHE A 115 -5.02 -10.56 -11.18
C PHE A 115 -4.32 -11.49 -10.22
N PHE A 116 -4.42 -11.20 -8.93
CA PHE A 116 -3.92 -12.05 -7.86
C PHE A 116 -5.02 -12.30 -6.85
N ALA A 117 -5.01 -13.48 -6.26
CA ALA A 117 -5.89 -13.85 -5.17
C ALA A 117 -5.08 -14.43 -4.03
N GLY A 118 -5.53 -14.22 -2.80
CA GLY A 118 -4.81 -14.76 -1.67
C GLY A 118 -5.31 -14.35 -0.31
N CYS A 119 -4.48 -14.61 0.68
CA CYS A 119 -4.77 -14.41 2.09
C CYS A 119 -3.61 -13.66 2.74
N TYR A 120 -3.92 -12.49 3.30
CA TYR A 120 -3.05 -11.83 4.27
C TYR A 120 -3.39 -12.33 5.67
N VAL A 121 -2.38 -12.38 6.52
CA VAL A 121 -2.55 -12.55 7.96
C VAL A 121 -2.04 -11.28 8.61
N ALA A 122 -2.94 -10.52 9.21
CA ALA A 122 -2.58 -9.42 10.09
C ALA A 122 -2.50 -9.92 11.54
N ARG A 123 -1.55 -9.40 12.30
CA ARG A 123 -1.35 -9.76 13.71
C ARG A 123 -1.19 -8.50 14.54
N ILE A 124 -1.79 -8.49 15.71
CA ILE A 124 -1.50 -7.53 16.78
C ILE A 124 -1.27 -8.31 18.07
N ILE A 125 -0.34 -7.86 18.93
CA ILE A 125 -0.30 -8.34 20.31
C ILE A 125 -1.58 -7.86 20.99
N ASN A 126 -2.22 -8.69 21.80
CA ASN A 126 -3.46 -8.30 22.48
C ASN A 126 -3.26 -6.93 23.16
N PRO A 127 -4.04 -5.90 22.80
CA PRO A 127 -3.80 -4.54 23.28
C PRO A 127 -3.71 -4.42 24.80
N SER A 128 -4.43 -5.27 25.55
CA SER A 128 -4.40 -5.28 27.02
C SER A 128 -3.08 -5.81 27.62
N LEU A 129 -2.25 -6.49 26.81
CA LEU A 129 -0.97 -7.05 27.22
C LEU A 129 0.22 -6.17 26.80
N GLN A 130 -0.03 -5.13 26.00
CA GLN A 130 1.04 -4.27 25.48
C GLN A 130 1.46 -3.19 26.48
N VAL A 131 2.75 -2.85 26.46
CA VAL A 131 3.33 -1.67 27.12
C VAL A 131 4.00 -0.79 26.06
N PRO A 132 4.27 0.49 26.32
CA PRO A 132 4.98 1.34 25.38
C PRO A 132 6.37 0.78 25.01
N PRO A 133 6.78 0.83 23.72
CA PRO A 133 6.02 1.35 22.58
C PRO A 133 4.92 0.38 22.12
N PHE A 134 3.73 0.93 21.82
CA PHE A 134 2.60 0.15 21.30
C PHE A 134 2.87 -0.28 19.86
N THR A 135 2.69 -1.56 19.59
CA THR A 135 2.79 -2.13 18.24
C THR A 135 1.39 -2.33 17.68
N PRO A 136 0.98 -1.55 16.66
CA PRO A 136 -0.32 -1.73 16.00
C PRO A 136 -0.32 -3.01 15.15
N TYR A 137 -1.42 -3.29 14.45
CA TYR A 137 -1.46 -4.42 13.52
C TYR A 137 -0.30 -4.36 12.51
N GLN A 138 0.30 -5.52 12.28
CA GLN A 138 1.33 -5.78 11.27
C GLN A 138 0.92 -6.94 10.38
N ILE A 139 1.47 -7.00 9.16
CA ILE A 139 1.28 -8.13 8.25
C ILE A 139 2.30 -9.21 8.57
N GLU A 140 1.84 -10.30 9.15
CA GLU A 140 2.64 -11.47 9.54
C GLU A 140 2.86 -12.41 8.36
N ALA A 141 1.87 -12.54 7.47
CA ALA A 141 1.98 -13.38 6.28
C ALA A 141 1.22 -12.78 5.10
N ALA A 142 1.72 -13.05 3.89
CA ALA A 142 1.08 -12.68 2.64
C ALA A 142 1.21 -13.86 1.66
N ARG A 143 0.09 -14.53 1.36
CA ARG A 143 0.05 -15.68 0.46
C ARG A 143 -0.83 -15.36 -0.73
N LEU A 144 -0.25 -14.78 -1.77
CA LEU A 144 -0.93 -14.41 -3.01
C LEU A 144 -0.38 -15.22 -4.18
N HIS A 145 -1.26 -15.60 -5.11
CA HIS A 145 -0.91 -16.24 -6.37
C HIS A 145 -1.66 -15.57 -7.52
N GLU A 146 -1.08 -15.61 -8.72
CA GLU A 146 -1.73 -15.08 -9.91
C GLU A 146 -2.92 -15.97 -10.30
N VAL A 147 -4.02 -15.34 -10.69
CA VAL A 147 -5.27 -16.00 -11.09
C VAL A 147 -5.76 -15.46 -12.44
N LYS A 148 -6.65 -16.22 -13.08
CA LYS A 148 -7.38 -15.77 -14.27
C LYS A 148 -8.72 -15.17 -13.85
N GLY A 149 -9.20 -14.19 -14.61
CA GLY A 149 -10.51 -13.58 -14.40
C GLY A 149 -10.48 -12.36 -13.47
N PRO A 150 -11.60 -11.63 -13.37
CA PRO A 150 -11.63 -10.31 -12.75
C PRO A 150 -11.80 -10.37 -11.22
N LEU A 151 -11.63 -9.22 -10.55
CA LEU A 151 -11.67 -9.05 -9.09
C LEU A 151 -12.92 -9.66 -8.44
N GLU A 152 -14.06 -9.58 -9.10
CA GLU A 152 -15.37 -9.95 -8.58
C GLU A 152 -15.46 -11.45 -8.30
N GLN A 153 -14.71 -12.25 -9.05
CA GLN A 153 -14.74 -13.71 -9.02
C GLN A 153 -13.47 -14.31 -8.38
N ALA A 154 -12.46 -13.47 -8.12
CA ALA A 154 -11.14 -13.90 -7.68
C ALA A 154 -10.98 -13.99 -6.15
N LEU A 155 -12.00 -13.64 -5.35
CA LEU A 155 -11.89 -13.75 -3.89
C LEU A 155 -11.75 -15.22 -3.46
N PRO A 156 -10.71 -15.58 -2.69
CA PRO A 156 -10.53 -16.96 -2.27
C PRO A 156 -11.57 -17.36 -1.22
N THR A 157 -12.05 -18.59 -1.32
CA THR A 157 -13.00 -19.20 -0.37
C THR A 157 -12.32 -19.65 0.92
N VAL A 158 -11.00 -19.90 0.86
CA VAL A 158 -10.17 -20.31 1.99
C VAL A 158 -9.14 -19.23 2.31
N CYS A 159 -9.17 -18.76 3.54
CA CYS A 159 -8.17 -17.86 4.12
C CYS A 159 -8.22 -18.06 5.63
N ASN A 160 -7.16 -18.66 6.16
CA ASN A 160 -7.04 -19.03 7.56
C ASN A 160 -5.83 -18.33 8.15
N ALA A 161 -5.93 -17.92 9.42
CA ALA A 161 -4.76 -17.52 10.17
C ALA A 161 -3.97 -18.78 10.60
N PRO A 162 -2.74 -18.61 11.10
CA PRO A 162 -1.84 -19.70 11.48
C PRO A 162 -2.38 -20.56 12.62
#